data_AF-A0A679HHV3-F1
#
_entry.id   AF-A0A679HHV3-F1
#
_cell.length_a   1.000
_cell.length_b   1.000
_cell.length_c   1.000
_cell.angle_alpha   90.00
_cell.angle_beta   90.00
_cell.angle_gamma   90.00
#
_symmetry.space_group_name_H-M   'P 1'
#
loop_
_entity.id
_entity.type
_entity.pdbx_description
1 polymer ?
#
loop_
_entity_poly.entity_id
_entity_poly.type
_entity_poly.pdbx_seq_one_letter_code
_entity_poly.pdbx_strand_id
1 'polypeptide(L)'
;MLGTDIRGIMAEEEEVQRRRQALKSLLSMRTKQLRESLDQRIKRARTGGDWVSLSKEECATLHRQERAHLKSQLEQLQHEDDRTKGKLTALKRAKARAQRIRAAEAASGRKRR
;
A
#
# COMPACT_ATOMS: atom_id res chain seq x y z
N MET A 1 -19.74 2.70 -27.91
CA MET A 1 -18.58 2.00 -27.32
C MET A 1 -18.59 2.14 -25.80
N LEU A 2 -19.41 1.40 -25.05
CA LEU A 2 -19.38 1.42 -23.56
C LEU A 2 -19.59 0.02 -22.97
N GLY A 3 -19.03 -1.01 -23.62
CA GLY A 3 -18.74 -2.25 -22.93
C GLY A 3 -17.45 -2.04 -22.15
N THR A 4 -17.53 -1.46 -20.95
CA THR A 4 -16.42 -1.57 -20.01
C THR A 4 -16.27 -3.06 -19.76
N ASP A 5 -15.25 -3.69 -20.35
CA ASP A 5 -15.08 -5.14 -20.25
C ASP A 5 -14.93 -5.47 -18.76
N ILE A 6 -15.92 -6.17 -18.22
CA ILE A 6 -15.96 -6.56 -16.80
C ILE A 6 -14.66 -7.27 -16.42
N ARG A 7 -14.03 -7.98 -17.37
CA ARG A 7 -12.72 -8.60 -17.19
C ARG A 7 -11.61 -7.58 -16.94
N GLY A 8 -11.62 -6.45 -17.67
CA GLY A 8 -10.68 -5.35 -17.45
C GLY A 8 -10.83 -4.72 -16.07
N ILE A 9 -12.07 -4.48 -15.63
CA ILE A 9 -12.33 -3.94 -14.28
C ILE A 9 -11.86 -4.93 -13.19
N MET A 10 -12.07 -6.24 -13.41
CA MET A 10 -11.62 -7.28 -12.48
C MET A 10 -10.09 -7.36 -12.39
N ALA A 11 -9.39 -7.32 -13.53
CA ALA A 11 -7.93 -7.33 -13.54
C ALA A 11 -7.34 -6.11 -12.81
N GLU A 12 -7.91 -4.93 -13.04
CA GLU A 12 -7.49 -3.71 -12.35
C GLU A 12 -7.81 -3.77 -10.84
N GLU A 13 -8.97 -4.31 -10.45
CA GLU A 13 -9.31 -4.53 -9.03
C GLU A 13 -8.28 -5.43 -8.33
N GLU A 14 -7.86 -6.52 -8.97
CA GLU A 14 -6.86 -7.46 -8.44
C GLU A 14 -5.47 -6.83 -8.32
N GLU A 15 -5.04 -6.05 -9.31
CA GLU A 15 -3.78 -5.32 -9.27
C GLU A 15 -3.77 -4.29 -8.13
N VAL A 16 -4.83 -3.49 -8.03
CA VAL A 16 -4.98 -2.48 -6.96
C VAL A 16 -5.03 -3.16 -5.59
N GLN A 17 -5.65 -4.33 -5.48
CA GLN A 17 -5.68 -5.12 -4.25
C GLN A 17 -4.28 -5.62 -3.86
N ARG A 18 -3.49 -6.15 -4.82
CA ARG A 18 -2.11 -6.58 -4.58
C ARG A 18 -1.22 -5.41 -4.16
N ARG A 19 -1.33 -4.26 -4.84
CA ARG A 19 -0.61 -3.04 -4.47
C ARG A 19 -0.93 -2.61 -3.04
N ARG A 20 -2.21 -2.67 -2.65
CA ARG A 20 -2.63 -2.36 -1.29
C ARG A 20 -2.03 -3.30 -0.24
N GLN A 21 -1.95 -4.59 -0.53
CA GLN A 21 -1.31 -5.56 0.36
C GLN A 21 0.18 -5.25 0.54
N ALA A 22 0.90 -4.93 -0.55
CA ALA A 22 2.29 -4.51 -0.48
C ALA A 22 2.47 -3.23 0.36
N LEU A 23 1.62 -2.23 0.18
CA LEU A 23 1.63 -0.98 0.98
C LEU A 23 1.44 -1.27 2.48
N LYS A 24 0.50 -2.14 2.84
CA LYS A 24 0.30 -2.54 4.24
C LYS A 24 1.51 -3.24 4.84
N SER A 25 2.18 -4.10 4.07
CA SER A 25 3.43 -4.75 4.50
C SER A 25 4.53 -3.73 4.74
N LEU A 26 4.68 -2.75 3.85
CA LEU A 26 5.65 -1.65 4.00
C LEU A 26 5.34 -0.78 5.23
N LEU A 27 4.08 -0.39 5.43
CA LEU A 27 3.63 0.36 6.61
C LEU A 27 3.96 -0.39 7.91
N SER A 28 3.67 -1.69 7.96
CA SER A 28 3.98 -2.53 9.12
C SER A 28 5.48 -2.58 9.41
N MET A 29 6.30 -2.82 8.37
CA MET A 29 7.75 -2.89 8.49
C MET A 29 8.34 -1.55 8.96
N ARG A 30 7.94 -0.43 8.36
CA ARG A 30 8.41 0.92 8.73
C ARG A 30 7.98 1.32 10.14
N THR A 31 6.77 0.94 10.55
CA THR A 31 6.29 1.13 11.93
C THR A 31 7.12 0.34 12.93
N LYS A 32 7.50 -0.90 12.60
CA LYS A 32 8.41 -1.69 13.45
C LYS A 32 9.77 -1.01 13.60
N GLN A 33 10.33 -0.47 12.51
CA GLN A 33 11.60 0.25 12.54
C GLN A 33 11.52 1.52 13.41
N LEU A 34 10.41 2.25 13.42
CA LEU A 34 10.23 3.40 14.33
C LEU A 34 10.16 3.03 15.82
N ARG A 35 9.75 1.79 16.13
CA ARG A 35 9.69 1.29 17.51
C ARG A 35 11.04 0.78 18.01
N GLU A 36 11.99 0.59 17.12
CA GLU A 36 13.33 0.16 17.49
C GLU A 36 14.02 1.24 18.33
N SER A 37 14.66 0.82 19.43
CA SER A 37 15.45 1.70 20.27
C SER A 37 16.82 2.00 19.66
N LEU A 38 17.46 3.07 20.12
CA LEU A 38 18.82 3.41 19.73
C LEU A 38 19.79 2.24 19.97
N ASP A 39 19.72 1.59 21.13
CA ASP A 39 20.63 0.48 21.48
C ASP A 39 20.41 -0.75 20.58
N GLN A 40 19.15 -1.05 20.23
CA GLN A 40 18.83 -2.12 19.29
C GLN A 40 19.38 -1.81 17.90
N ARG A 41 19.21 -0.57 17.43
CA ARG A 41 19.73 -0.10 16.15
C ARG A 41 21.26 -0.14 16.11
N ILE A 42 21.94 0.30 17.18
CA ILE A 42 23.40 0.25 17.32
C ILE A 42 23.90 -1.20 17.27
N LYS A 43 23.26 -2.10 18.04
CA LYS A 43 23.63 -3.53 18.04
C LYS A 43 23.56 -4.13 16.64
N ARG A 44 22.46 -3.85 15.92
CA ARG A 44 22.24 -4.31 14.55
C ARG A 44 23.22 -3.69 13.54
N ALA A 45 23.51 -2.39 13.68
CA ALA A 45 24.50 -1.70 12.86
C ALA A 45 25.87 -2.37 12.98
N ARG A 46 26.32 -2.58 14.22
CA ARG A 46 27.63 -3.19 14.51
C ARG A 46 27.77 -4.60 13.95
N THR A 47 26.72 -5.42 14.01
CA THR A 47 26.72 -6.75 13.37
C THR A 47 26.89 -6.67 11.84
N GLY A 48 26.39 -5.61 11.21
CA GLY A 48 26.54 -5.37 9.77
C GLY A 48 27.81 -4.63 9.37
N GLY A 49 28.67 -4.25 10.32
CA GLY A 49 29.84 -3.40 10.07
C GLY A 49 29.55 -1.90 10.04
N ASP A 50 28.28 -1.51 10.11
CA ASP A 50 27.86 -0.10 10.20
C ASP A 50 28.05 0.45 11.61
N TRP A 51 28.39 1.74 11.72
CA TRP A 51 28.52 2.48 12.98
C TRP A 51 29.54 1.90 13.98
N VAL A 52 30.42 0.99 13.54
CA VAL A 52 31.44 0.36 14.39
C VAL A 52 32.43 1.40 14.93
N SER A 53 32.79 2.40 14.12
CA SER A 53 33.70 3.48 14.47
C SER A 53 33.01 4.71 15.07
N LEU A 54 31.68 4.72 15.19
CA LEU A 54 30.94 5.89 15.64
C LEU A 54 30.80 5.92 17.16
N SER A 55 30.89 7.12 17.71
CA SER A 55 30.55 7.38 19.10
C SER A 55 29.04 7.17 19.35
N LYS A 56 28.66 7.06 20.63
CA LYS A 56 27.25 6.94 21.00
C LYS A 56 26.43 8.17 20.59
N GLU A 57 27.03 9.35 20.62
CA GLU A 57 26.41 10.63 20.28
C GLU A 57 26.18 10.76 18.77
N GLU A 58 27.14 10.32 17.97
CA GLU A 58 27.02 10.22 16.51
C GLU A 58 25.91 9.25 16.13
N CYS A 59 25.89 8.06 16.75
CA CYS A 59 24.82 7.08 16.58
C CYS A 59 23.44 7.66 16.95
N ALA A 60 23.34 8.41 18.05
CA ALA A 60 22.09 9.05 18.48
C ALA A 60 21.60 10.09 17.48
N THR A 61 22.51 10.85 16.87
CA THR A 61 22.19 11.85 15.85
C THR A 61 21.71 11.19 14.56
N LEU A 62 22.40 10.16 14.07
CA LEU A 62 21.97 9.38 12.93
C LEU A 62 20.61 8.71 13.17
N HIS A 63 20.41 8.09 14.34
CA HIS A 63 19.14 7.48 14.70
C HIS A 63 17.99 8.49 14.72
N ARG A 64 18.21 9.72 15.19
CA ARG A 64 17.20 10.80 15.12
C ARG A 64 16.85 11.15 13.66
N GLN A 65 17.85 11.26 12.79
CA GLN A 65 17.64 11.52 11.36
C GLN A 65 16.89 10.37 10.67
N GLU A 66 17.30 9.12 10.93
CA GLU A 66 16.62 7.91 10.44
C GLU A 66 15.15 7.91 10.87
N ARG A 67 14.86 8.19 12.15
CA ARG A 67 13.49 8.27 12.66
C ARG A 67 12.68 9.37 11.98
N ALA A 68 13.26 10.54 11.75
CA ALA A 68 12.58 11.63 11.05
C ALA A 68 12.24 11.24 9.61
N HIS A 69 13.19 10.61 8.91
CA HIS A 69 12.97 10.11 7.57
C HIS A 69 11.91 9.02 7.52
N LEU A 70 11.93 8.05 8.45
CA LEU A 70 10.94 6.99 8.55
C LEU A 70 9.53 7.52 8.82
N LYS A 71 9.38 8.59 9.62
CA LYS A 71 8.08 9.26 9.83
C LYS A 71 7.54 9.85 8.53
N SER A 72 8.38 10.58 7.79
CA SER A 72 8.00 11.15 6.49
C SER A 72 7.59 10.06 5.49
N GLN A 73 8.35 8.94 5.44
CA GLN A 73 7.98 7.80 4.60
C GLN A 73 6.65 7.17 5.02
N LEU A 74 6.36 7.07 6.32
CA LEU A 74 5.07 6.55 6.78
C LEU A 74 3.90 7.43 6.37
N GLU A 75 4.05 8.76 6.45
CA GLU A 75 3.01 9.69 6.00
C GLU A 75 2.73 9.52 4.50
N GLN A 76 3.78 9.40 3.69
CA GLN A 76 3.65 9.12 2.26
C GLN A 76 2.96 7.78 1.98
N LEU A 77 3.39 6.71 2.64
CA LEU A 77 2.80 5.38 2.49
C LEU A 77 1.33 5.34 2.95
N GLN A 78 0.99 6.09 4.00
CA GLN A 78 -0.38 6.20 4.51
C GLN A 78 -1.27 6.90 3.48
N HIS A 79 -0.79 8.01 2.92
CA HIS A 79 -1.49 8.72 1.85
C HIS A 79 -1.69 7.83 0.62
N GLU A 80 -0.70 7.01 0.25
CA GLU A 80 -0.83 6.04 -0.83
C GLU A 80 -1.84 4.92 -0.52
N ASP A 81 -1.89 4.37 0.70
CA ASP A 81 -2.90 3.37 1.07
C ASP A 81 -4.31 3.96 0.99
N ASP A 82 -4.50 5.19 1.47
CA ASP A 82 -5.80 5.87 1.41
C ASP A 82 -6.24 6.14 -0.03
N ARG A 83 -5.32 6.61 -0.90
CA ARG A 83 -5.60 6.78 -2.32
C ARG A 83 -5.94 5.45 -2.99
N THR A 84 -5.20 4.39 -2.67
CA THR A 84 -5.40 3.04 -3.23
C THR A 84 -6.74 2.46 -2.76
N LYS A 85 -7.11 2.68 -1.50
CA LYS A 85 -8.42 2.32 -0.95
C LYS A 85 -9.55 3.04 -1.70
N GLY A 86 -9.40 4.33 -1.98
CA GLY A 86 -10.35 5.09 -2.79
C GLY A 86 -10.53 4.51 -4.20
N LYS A 87 -9.43 4.20 -4.89
CA LYS A 87 -9.46 3.54 -6.21
C LYS A 87 -10.18 2.19 -6.16
N LEU A 88 -9.86 1.36 -5.19
CA LEU A 88 -10.49 0.05 -5.02
C LEU A 88 -12.01 0.17 -4.82
N THR A 89 -12.45 1.13 -4.01
CA THR A 89 -13.88 1.40 -3.81
C THR A 89 -14.56 1.83 -5.12
N ALA A 90 -13.91 2.68 -5.92
CA ALA A 90 -14.42 3.09 -7.22
C ALA A 90 -14.54 1.91 -8.20
N LEU A 91 -13.51 1.06 -8.29
CA LEU A 91 -13.51 -0.14 -9.14
C LEU A 91 -14.60 -1.13 -8.75
N LYS A 92 -14.79 -1.38 -7.45
CA LYS A 92 -15.89 -2.23 -6.96
C LYS A 92 -17.27 -1.70 -7.35
N ARG A 93 -17.47 -0.38 -7.28
CA ARG A 93 -18.72 0.26 -7.73
C ARG A 93 -18.91 0.15 -9.25
N ALA A 94 -17.84 0.37 -10.03
CA ALA A 94 -17.87 0.23 -11.48
C ALA A 94 -18.20 -1.20 -11.91
N LYS A 95 -17.56 -2.20 -11.28
CA LYS A 95 -17.84 -3.63 -11.47
C LYS A 95 -19.30 -3.96 -11.18
N ALA A 96 -19.83 -3.53 -10.02
CA ALA A 96 -21.22 -3.78 -9.66
C ALA A 96 -22.19 -3.13 -10.66
N ARG A 97 -21.88 -1.93 -11.16
CA ARG A 97 -22.69 -1.26 -12.20
C ARG A 97 -22.65 -2.04 -13.51
N ALA A 98 -21.48 -2.45 -13.97
CA ALA A 98 -21.32 -3.23 -15.21
C ALA A 98 -22.07 -4.57 -15.14
N GLN A 99 -22.02 -5.26 -13.98
CA GLN A 99 -22.79 -6.48 -13.74
C GLN A 99 -24.30 -6.26 -13.81
N ARG A 100 -24.82 -5.17 -13.22
CA ARG A 100 -26.24 -4.82 -13.29
C ARG A 100 -26.71 -4.54 -14.72
N ILE A 101 -25.91 -3.78 -15.48
CA ILE A 101 -26.22 -3.49 -16.90
C ILE A 101 -26.27 -4.78 -17.70
N ARG A 102 -25.25 -5.64 -17.56
CA ARG A 102 -25.20 -6.95 -18.26
C ARG A 102 -26.39 -7.84 -17.90
N ALA A 103 -26.80 -7.85 -16.62
CA ALA A 103 -27.97 -8.62 -16.19
C ALA A 103 -29.28 -8.08 -16.79
N ALA A 104 -29.44 -6.75 -16.86
CA ALA A 104 -30.60 -6.11 -17.48
C ALA A 104 -30.67 -6.38 -18.99
N GLU A 105 -29.54 -6.31 -19.70
CA GLU A 105 -29.43 -6.66 -21.12
C GLU A 105 -29.80 -8.12 -21.37
N ALA A 106 -29.29 -9.04 -20.55
CA ALA A 106 -29.63 -10.46 -20.63
C ALA A 106 -31.13 -10.71 -20.40
N ALA A 107 -31.74 -10.02 -19.43
CA ALA A 107 -33.18 -10.13 -19.15
C ALA A 107 -34.04 -9.55 -20.29
N SER A 108 -33.63 -8.43 -20.89
CA SER A 108 -34.34 -7.81 -22.02
C SER A 108 -34.23 -8.66 -23.30
N GLY A 109 -33.05 -9.21 -23.60
CA GLY A 109 -32.85 -10.10 -24.74
C GLY A 109 -33.65 -11.40 -24.66
N ARG A 110 -33.89 -11.91 -23.44
CA ARG A 110 -34.74 -13.09 -23.18
C ARG A 110 -36.23 -12.83 -23.37
N LYS A 111 -36.67 -11.56 -23.35
CA LYS A 111 -38.06 -11.14 -23.52
C LYS A 111 -38.45 -10.86 -24.98
N ARG A 112 -37.44 -10.76 -25.86
CA ARG A 112 -37.58 -10.51 -27.31
C ARG A 112 -37.41 -11.78 -28.16
N ARG A 113 -37.03 -12.90 -27.56
CA ARG A 113 -37.04 -14.24 -28.15
C ARG A 113 -38.25 -15.00 -27.62
#